data_AF-A0A1F9A394-F1
#
_entry.id   AF-A0A1F9A394-F1
#
_cell.length_a   1.000
_cell.length_b   1.000
_cell.length_c   1.000
_cell.angle_alpha   90.00
_cell.angle_beta   90.00
_cell.angle_gamma   90.00
#
_symmetry.space_group_name_H-M   'P 1'
#
loop_
_entity.id
_entity.type
_entity.pdbx_description
1 polymer ?
#
loop_
_entity_poly.entity_id
_entity_poly.type
_entity_poly.pdbx_seq_one_letter_code
_entity_poly.pdbx_strand_id
1 'polypeptide(L)'
;MTRAFLKSLKGRETQNLILRSAWLILLAAAILTVAGCYETDVEVINASSAAAVYGLPGTYNKESGGTMTISAVPDSNDYRFRDVSKEGTASTGYIRAVPLRDNLYIVQVKYDNDAIYYLLFYQFTYDSSGAHYRELEAKAEEKRLDQIAQQYSVKIDWDSFDFVPYLSGSSSNILAFLRAHASLSFSSSTAK
;
A
#
# COMPACT_ATOMS: atom_id res chain seq x y z
N MET A 1 -64.80 1.72 31.78
CA MET A 1 -63.74 2.40 31.00
C MET A 1 -62.36 1.76 31.27
N THR A 2 -62.03 0.58 30.71
CA THR A 2 -60.74 -0.07 31.09
C THR A 2 -60.02 -0.88 29.99
N ARG A 3 -60.69 -1.30 28.90
CA ARG A 3 -60.00 -2.09 27.85
C ARG A 3 -59.25 -1.25 26.80
N ALA A 4 -59.73 -0.06 26.48
CA ALA A 4 -59.09 0.82 25.48
C ALA A 4 -57.77 1.44 26.00
N PHE A 5 -57.72 1.76 27.30
CA PHE A 5 -56.55 2.38 27.94
C PHE A 5 -55.36 1.41 28.05
N LEU A 6 -55.63 0.14 28.41
CA LEU A 6 -54.59 -0.91 28.49
C LEU A 6 -54.00 -1.28 27.12
N LYS A 7 -54.80 -1.24 26.04
CA LYS A 7 -54.29 -1.42 24.66
C LYS A 7 -53.36 -0.28 24.24
N SER A 8 -53.67 0.96 24.64
CA SER A 8 -52.85 2.15 24.36
C SER A 8 -51.50 2.12 25.10
N LEU A 9 -51.46 1.64 26.34
CA LEU A 9 -50.22 1.51 27.11
C LEU A 9 -49.30 0.43 26.53
N LYS A 10 -49.86 -0.74 26.21
CA LYS A 10 -49.09 -1.85 25.62
C LYS A 10 -48.49 -1.47 24.26
N GLY A 11 -49.21 -0.71 23.43
CA GLY A 11 -48.72 -0.22 22.14
C GLY A 11 -47.59 0.81 22.25
N ARG A 12 -47.59 1.65 23.29
CA ARG A 12 -46.49 2.61 23.55
C ARG A 12 -45.22 1.91 24.05
N GLU A 13 -45.36 0.84 24.83
CA GLU A 13 -44.22 0.03 25.27
C GLU A 13 -43.57 -0.73 24.11
N THR A 14 -44.36 -1.33 23.21
CA THR A 14 -43.81 -1.95 22.00
C THR A 14 -43.15 -0.94 21.06
N GLN A 15 -43.74 0.25 20.88
CA GLN A 15 -43.13 1.32 20.08
C GLN A 15 -41.81 1.81 20.67
N ASN A 16 -41.73 1.98 21.99
CA ASN A 16 -40.49 2.36 22.67
C ASN A 16 -39.41 1.27 22.59
N LEU A 17 -39.78 -0.02 22.63
CA LEU A 17 -38.84 -1.12 22.40
C LEU A 17 -38.31 -1.11 20.97
N ILE A 18 -39.18 -0.93 19.97
CA ILE A 18 -38.79 -0.90 18.55
C ILE A 18 -37.84 0.27 18.28
N LEU A 19 -38.12 1.47 18.82
CA LEU A 19 -37.22 2.62 18.68
C LEU A 19 -35.86 2.36 19.34
N ARG A 20 -35.82 1.80 20.54
CA ARG A 20 -34.56 1.48 21.24
C ARG A 20 -33.74 0.43 20.50
N SER A 21 -34.38 -0.60 19.96
CA SER A 21 -33.73 -1.62 19.14
C SER A 21 -33.20 -1.04 17.83
N ALA A 22 -33.93 -0.13 17.18
CA ALA A 22 -33.45 0.54 15.96
C ALA A 22 -32.22 1.43 16.25
N TRP A 23 -32.21 2.14 17.38
CA TRP A 23 -31.05 2.92 17.83
C TRP A 23 -29.82 2.06 18.12
N LEU A 24 -30.01 0.89 18.75
CA LEU A 24 -28.91 -0.05 19.02
C LEU A 24 -28.34 -0.65 17.72
N ILE A 25 -29.19 -0.94 16.73
CA ILE A 25 -28.75 -1.42 15.41
C ILE A 25 -27.98 -0.32 14.67
N LEU A 26 -28.47 0.92 14.69
CA LEU A 26 -27.76 2.07 14.11
C LEU A 26 -26.41 2.32 14.80
N LEU A 27 -26.35 2.21 16.12
CA LEU A 27 -25.10 2.35 16.88
C LEU A 27 -24.13 1.21 16.55
N ALA A 28 -24.60 -0.03 16.45
CA ALA A 28 -23.77 -1.17 16.07
C ALA A 28 -23.26 -1.05 14.62
N ALA A 29 -24.09 -0.58 13.69
CA ALA A 29 -23.67 -0.28 12.32
C ALA A 29 -22.63 0.85 12.27
N ALA A 30 -22.82 1.92 13.06
CA ALA A 30 -21.86 3.01 13.18
C ALA A 30 -20.51 2.54 13.75
N ILE A 31 -20.54 1.70 14.80
CA ILE A 31 -19.32 1.10 15.37
C ILE A 31 -18.63 0.18 14.37
N LEU A 32 -19.37 -0.62 13.60
CA LEU A 32 -18.81 -1.45 12.52
C LEU A 32 -18.20 -0.60 11.39
N THR A 33 -18.80 0.54 11.04
CA THR A 33 -18.21 1.46 10.06
C THR A 33 -16.94 2.15 10.55
N VAL A 34 -16.80 2.39 11.86
CA VAL A 34 -15.59 2.98 12.45
C VAL A 34 -14.51 1.92 12.71
N ALA A 35 -14.89 0.68 13.02
CA ALA A 35 -13.96 -0.45 13.15
C ALA A 35 -13.33 -0.87 11.81
N GLY A 36 -14.00 -0.57 10.68
CA GLY A 36 -13.42 -0.70 9.34
C GLY A 36 -12.30 0.31 9.02
N CYS A 37 -12.05 1.30 9.88
CA CYS A 37 -10.96 2.27 9.75
C CYS A 37 -9.68 1.87 10.52
N TYR A 38 -9.55 0.61 10.96
CA TYR A 38 -8.25 0.07 11.38
C TYR A 38 -7.54 -0.52 10.15
N GLU A 39 -7.03 0.40 9.33
CA GLU A 39 -6.21 0.14 8.16
C GLU A 39 -4.80 -0.27 8.60
N THR A 40 -4.61 -1.54 8.96
CA THR A 40 -3.28 -2.09 9.31
C THR A 40 -2.69 -3.01 8.24
N ASP A 41 -3.26 -3.05 7.03
CA ASP A 41 -2.75 -3.81 5.88
C ASP A 41 -3.20 -3.13 4.56
N VAL A 42 -2.90 -1.83 4.39
CA VAL A 42 -3.38 -1.11 3.20
C VAL A 42 -2.44 -1.33 2.04
N GLU A 43 -2.75 -2.35 1.25
CA GLU A 43 -2.30 -2.45 -0.12
C GLU A 43 -2.58 -1.12 -0.85
N VAL A 44 -1.52 -0.42 -1.25
CA VAL A 44 -1.61 0.84 -2.01
C VAL A 44 -1.76 0.55 -3.49
N ILE A 45 -1.01 -0.45 -3.98
CA ILE A 45 -1.08 -0.93 -5.35
C ILE A 45 -1.97 -2.18 -5.41
N ASN A 46 -3.16 -2.03 -5.97
CA ASN A 46 -4.06 -3.14 -6.24
C ASN A 46 -3.48 -4.09 -7.33
N ALA A 47 -3.76 -5.38 -7.22
CA ALA A 47 -3.37 -6.36 -8.24
C ALA A 47 -3.81 -5.99 -9.67
N SER A 48 -4.97 -5.33 -9.82
CA SER A 48 -5.51 -4.92 -11.11
C SER A 48 -4.79 -3.74 -11.76
N SER A 49 -4.03 -2.94 -11.00
CA SER A 49 -3.22 -1.83 -11.52
C SER A 49 -1.75 -2.19 -11.69
N ALA A 50 -1.35 -3.36 -11.19
CA ALA A 50 0.00 -3.88 -11.34
C ALA A 50 0.31 -4.22 -12.81
N ALA A 51 1.57 -4.08 -13.19
CA ALA A 51 2.06 -4.57 -14.47
C ALA A 51 3.29 -5.45 -14.26
N ALA A 52 3.43 -6.46 -15.13
CA ALA A 52 4.65 -7.24 -15.18
C ALA A 52 5.83 -6.34 -15.58
N VAL A 53 6.84 -6.29 -14.72
CA VAL A 53 8.18 -5.76 -15.03
C VAL A 53 8.88 -6.77 -15.93
N TYR A 54 9.15 -6.35 -17.16
CA TYR A 54 9.90 -7.15 -18.12
C TYR A 54 11.27 -7.56 -17.53
N GLY A 55 11.69 -8.82 -17.69
CA GLY A 55 13.01 -9.28 -17.23
C GLY A 55 13.28 -9.27 -15.71
N LEU A 56 12.28 -8.99 -14.87
CA LEU A 56 12.42 -9.04 -13.40
C LEU A 56 12.55 -10.46 -12.81
N PRO A 57 11.95 -11.53 -13.39
CA PRO A 57 12.21 -12.87 -12.91
C PRO A 57 13.69 -13.25 -13.13
N GLY A 58 14.36 -13.70 -12.09
CA GLY A 58 15.79 -14.02 -12.15
C GLY A 58 16.43 -14.21 -10.77
N THR A 59 17.75 -14.40 -10.79
CA THR A 59 18.58 -14.47 -9.58
C THR A 59 19.58 -13.32 -9.61
N TYR A 60 19.61 -12.54 -8.54
CA TYR A 60 20.38 -11.33 -8.38
C TYR A 60 21.37 -11.49 -7.22
N ASN A 61 22.63 -11.11 -7.45
CA ASN A 61 23.62 -11.03 -6.37
C ASN A 61 23.48 -9.69 -5.67
N LYS A 62 23.45 -9.70 -4.34
CA LYS A 62 23.39 -8.46 -3.55
C LYS A 62 24.80 -7.97 -3.24
N GLU A 63 24.99 -6.65 -3.27
CA GLU A 63 26.27 -6.02 -2.89
C GLU A 63 26.69 -6.36 -1.45
N SER A 64 25.71 -6.54 -0.55
CA SER A 64 25.91 -6.94 0.84
C SER A 64 26.42 -8.39 1.03
N GLY A 65 26.59 -9.14 -0.04
CA GLY A 65 26.66 -10.60 0.00
C GLY A 65 25.26 -11.23 0.06
N GLY A 66 25.13 -12.41 -0.53
CA GLY A 66 23.87 -13.14 -0.64
C GLY A 66 23.22 -13.09 -2.02
N THR A 67 22.05 -13.72 -2.13
CA THR A 67 21.30 -13.84 -3.40
C THR A 67 19.82 -13.52 -3.18
N MET A 68 19.23 -12.79 -4.13
CA MET A 68 17.78 -12.61 -4.22
C MET A 68 17.28 -13.34 -5.46
N THR A 69 16.32 -14.24 -5.30
CA THR A 69 15.62 -14.87 -6.43
C THR A 69 14.21 -14.33 -6.51
N ILE A 70 13.83 -13.89 -7.71
CA ILE A 70 12.50 -13.36 -8.01
C ILE A 70 11.86 -14.26 -9.07
N SER A 71 10.60 -14.64 -8.86
CA SER A 71 9.85 -15.52 -9.75
C SER A 71 8.46 -14.94 -10.01
N ALA A 72 8.01 -15.04 -11.25
CA ALA A 72 6.64 -14.64 -11.60
C ALA A 72 5.63 -15.54 -10.91
N VAL A 73 4.51 -14.96 -10.46
CA VAL A 73 3.36 -15.73 -9.99
C VAL A 73 2.47 -16.05 -11.20
N PRO A 74 2.08 -17.32 -11.42
CA PRO A 74 1.19 -17.68 -12.53
C PRO A 74 -0.11 -16.88 -12.49
N ASP A 75 -0.57 -16.44 -13.68
CA ASP A 75 -1.80 -15.67 -13.88
C ASP A 75 -1.90 -14.36 -13.05
N SER A 76 -0.75 -13.81 -12.64
CA SER A 76 -0.66 -12.57 -11.87
C SER A 76 0.48 -11.67 -12.40
N ASN A 77 0.35 -10.37 -12.16
CA ASN A 77 1.42 -9.39 -12.37
C ASN A 77 2.34 -9.25 -11.13
N ASP A 78 2.13 -10.10 -10.13
CA ASP A 78 2.94 -10.14 -8.92
C ASP A 78 4.14 -11.05 -9.08
N TYR A 79 5.13 -10.82 -8.22
CA TYR A 79 6.32 -11.62 -8.12
C TYR A 79 6.49 -12.14 -6.71
N ARG A 80 6.96 -13.39 -6.60
CA ARG A 80 7.49 -13.96 -5.37
C ARG A 80 8.98 -13.71 -5.30
N PHE A 81 9.47 -13.27 -4.15
CA PHE A 81 10.91 -13.19 -3.92
C PHE A 81 11.35 -14.05 -2.73
N ARG A 82 12.61 -14.47 -2.80
CA ARG A 82 13.36 -15.08 -1.71
C ARG A 82 14.73 -14.42 -1.64
N ASP A 83 15.02 -13.77 -0.52
CA ASP A 83 16.28 -13.11 -0.22
C ASP A 83 17.07 -13.95 0.78
N VAL A 84 18.28 -14.37 0.42
CA VAL A 84 19.20 -15.13 1.25
C VAL A 84 20.45 -14.27 1.49
N SER A 85 20.50 -13.62 2.65
CA SER A 85 21.60 -12.74 3.05
C SER A 85 22.80 -13.47 3.67
N LYS A 86 22.56 -14.65 4.27
CA LYS A 86 23.57 -15.57 4.80
C LYS A 86 23.01 -16.99 4.82
N GLU A 87 23.90 -17.98 4.91
CA GLU A 87 23.51 -19.38 4.96
C GLU A 87 22.52 -19.65 6.10
N GLY A 88 21.39 -20.29 5.77
CA GLY A 88 20.34 -20.64 6.74
C GLY A 88 19.33 -19.52 7.08
N THR A 89 19.51 -18.28 6.62
CA THR A 89 18.48 -17.22 6.79
C THR A 89 17.95 -16.76 5.45
N ALA A 90 16.65 -16.97 5.24
CA ALA A 90 15.95 -16.49 4.06
C ALA A 90 14.72 -15.68 4.48
N SER A 91 14.53 -14.53 3.85
CA SER A 91 13.30 -13.76 3.89
C SER A 91 12.53 -13.99 2.60
N THR A 92 11.23 -14.13 2.68
CA THR A 92 10.35 -14.31 1.52
C THR A 92 9.24 -13.28 1.53
N GLY A 93 8.65 -13.03 0.37
CA GLY A 93 7.58 -12.06 0.25
C GLY A 93 7.06 -11.92 -1.16
N TYR A 94 6.31 -10.85 -1.38
CA TYR A 94 5.75 -10.48 -2.67
C TYR A 94 6.22 -9.10 -3.10
N ILE A 95 6.34 -8.93 -4.40
CA ILE A 95 6.64 -7.68 -5.08
C ILE A 95 5.51 -7.41 -6.07
N ARG A 96 5.03 -6.17 -6.07
CA ARG A 96 4.09 -5.66 -7.05
C ARG A 96 4.58 -4.32 -7.58
N ALA A 97 4.46 -4.10 -8.89
CA ALA A 97 5.00 -2.89 -9.51
C ALA A 97 3.95 -2.17 -10.36
N VAL A 98 4.05 -0.83 -10.37
CA VAL A 98 3.32 0.05 -11.31
C VAL A 98 4.36 0.84 -12.11
N PRO A 99 4.31 0.78 -13.46
CA PRO A 99 5.19 1.57 -14.31
C PRO A 99 4.84 3.05 -14.20
N LEU A 100 5.89 3.88 -14.23
CA LEU A 100 5.76 5.34 -14.28
C LEU A 100 6.20 5.89 -15.64
N ARG A 101 7.51 5.88 -15.90
CA ARG A 101 8.17 6.35 -17.14
C ARG A 101 9.59 5.82 -17.19
N ASP A 102 10.26 5.80 -18.35
CA ASP A 102 11.72 5.60 -18.45
C ASP A 102 12.30 4.45 -17.61
N ASN A 103 11.58 3.31 -17.58
CA ASN A 103 11.86 2.13 -16.76
C ASN A 103 11.89 2.37 -15.22
N LEU A 104 11.29 3.47 -14.76
CA LEU A 104 11.00 3.76 -13.36
C LEU A 104 9.65 3.14 -12.97
N TYR A 105 9.63 2.49 -11.81
CA TYR A 105 8.46 1.83 -11.24
C TYR A 105 8.29 2.24 -9.79
N ILE A 106 7.03 2.37 -9.36
CA ILE A 106 6.68 2.26 -7.94
C ILE A 106 6.57 0.77 -7.65
N VAL A 107 7.32 0.31 -6.67
CA VAL A 107 7.31 -1.08 -6.23
C VAL A 107 6.79 -1.15 -4.81
N GLN A 108 5.78 -1.98 -4.61
CA GLN A 108 5.27 -2.35 -3.31
C GLN A 108 5.82 -3.73 -2.93
N VAL A 109 6.47 -3.82 -1.77
CA VAL A 109 7.07 -5.05 -1.24
C VAL A 109 6.36 -5.44 0.06
N LYS A 110 6.01 -6.71 0.24
CA LYS A 110 5.55 -7.26 1.52
C LYS A 110 6.30 -8.53 1.84
N TYR A 111 7.00 -8.55 2.97
CA TYR A 111 7.58 -9.77 3.51
C TYR A 111 6.48 -10.63 4.14
N ASP A 112 6.62 -11.95 4.08
CA ASP A 112 5.61 -12.90 4.57
C ASP A 112 5.35 -12.76 6.09
N ASN A 113 6.34 -12.29 6.83
CA ASN A 113 6.27 -12.12 8.29
C ASN A 113 6.02 -10.68 8.74
N ASP A 114 5.87 -9.74 7.80
CA ASP A 114 5.65 -8.33 8.10
C ASP A 114 4.18 -7.98 7.94
N ALA A 115 3.71 -7.08 8.83
CA ALA A 115 2.33 -6.58 8.80
C ALA A 115 2.15 -5.39 7.85
N ILE A 116 3.23 -4.91 7.21
CA ILE A 116 3.19 -3.68 6.42
C ILE A 116 3.73 -3.89 5.02
N TYR A 117 3.26 -3.05 4.10
CA TYR A 117 3.83 -2.92 2.77
C TYR A 117 4.86 -1.78 2.76
N TYR A 118 5.97 -2.02 2.07
CA TYR A 118 7.02 -1.06 1.80
C TYR A 118 6.83 -0.52 0.39
N LEU A 119 6.93 0.81 0.21
CA LEU A 119 6.85 1.43 -1.11
C LEU A 119 8.22 1.98 -1.50
N LEU A 120 8.70 1.62 -2.67
CA LEU A 120 10.04 1.92 -3.14
C LEU A 120 9.98 2.40 -4.58
N PHE A 121 10.93 3.23 -4.98
CA PHE A 121 11.12 3.59 -6.39
C PHE A 121 12.29 2.78 -6.92
N TYR A 122 12.07 2.03 -8.00
CA TYR A 122 13.12 1.29 -8.67
C TYR A 122 13.22 1.70 -10.12
N GLN A 123 14.45 1.87 -10.60
CA GLN A 123 14.74 1.95 -12.01
C GLN A 123 15.32 0.64 -12.48
N PHE A 124 14.74 0.08 -13.54
CA PHE A 124 15.22 -1.14 -14.18
C PHE A 124 15.99 -0.78 -15.45
N THR A 125 17.17 -1.36 -15.62
CA THR A 125 17.98 -1.23 -16.84
C THR A 125 18.23 -2.61 -17.42
N TYR A 126 18.46 -2.67 -18.74
CA TYR A 126 18.69 -3.92 -19.44
C TYR A 126 19.93 -3.77 -20.29
N ASP A 127 20.86 -4.71 -20.16
CA ASP A 127 22.06 -4.79 -20.99
C ASP A 127 22.31 -6.25 -21.44
N SER A 128 23.45 -6.50 -22.09
CA SER A 128 23.82 -7.83 -22.59
C SER A 128 23.97 -8.90 -21.51
N SER A 129 24.07 -8.52 -20.24
CA SER A 129 24.19 -9.43 -19.09
C SER A 129 22.85 -9.72 -18.39
N GLY A 130 21.79 -8.98 -18.72
CA GLY A 130 20.45 -9.20 -18.20
C GLY A 130 19.75 -7.93 -17.70
N ALA A 131 18.72 -8.12 -16.88
CA ALA A 131 18.04 -7.05 -16.20
C ALA A 131 18.79 -6.69 -14.92
N HIS A 132 18.94 -5.39 -14.67
CA HIS A 132 19.47 -4.84 -13.43
C HIS A 132 18.44 -3.91 -12.82
N TYR A 133 18.50 -3.73 -11.51
CA TYR A 133 17.65 -2.77 -10.83
C TYR A 133 18.48 -1.91 -9.88
N ARG A 134 18.05 -0.67 -9.75
CA ARG A 134 18.61 0.29 -8.80
C ARG A 134 17.48 0.88 -7.98
N GLU A 135 17.59 0.75 -6.66
CA GLU A 135 16.73 1.49 -5.74
C GLU A 135 17.05 2.98 -5.85
N LEU A 136 16.03 3.80 -6.00
CA LEU A 136 16.18 5.24 -6.03
C LEU A 136 15.74 5.83 -4.70
N GLU A 137 16.58 6.69 -4.14
CA GLU A 137 16.22 7.46 -2.95
C GLU A 137 15.08 8.43 -3.26
N ALA A 138 14.10 8.50 -2.36
CA ALA A 138 12.99 9.43 -2.42
C ALA A 138 13.35 10.85 -1.93
N LYS A 139 14.64 11.16 -1.80
CA LYS A 139 15.14 12.42 -1.21
C LYS A 139 15.31 13.52 -2.25
N ALA A 140 14.24 14.28 -2.49
CA ALA A 140 14.38 15.63 -3.00
C ALA A 140 13.28 16.53 -2.41
N GLU A 141 13.69 17.62 -1.75
CA GLU A 141 12.83 18.76 -1.40
C GLU A 141 11.66 18.45 -0.44
N GLU A 142 11.95 18.06 0.81
CA GLU A 142 10.95 17.75 1.87
C GLU A 142 9.77 18.72 1.90
N LYS A 143 10.05 20.04 1.93
CA LYS A 143 9.03 21.09 1.93
C LYS A 143 8.09 21.02 0.71
N ARG A 144 8.62 20.67 -0.45
CA ARG A 144 7.83 20.52 -1.68
C ARG A 144 7.04 19.22 -1.66
N LEU A 145 7.63 18.14 -1.14
CA LEU A 145 6.93 16.88 -0.94
C LEU A 145 5.76 17.02 0.03
N ASP A 146 5.92 17.77 1.12
CA ASP A 146 4.82 18.10 2.04
C ASP A 146 3.68 18.85 1.32
N GLN A 147 4.01 19.83 0.46
CA GLN A 147 3.00 20.58 -0.30
C GLN A 147 2.20 19.67 -1.24
N ILE A 148 2.88 18.74 -1.92
CA ILE A 148 2.24 17.80 -2.84
C ILE A 148 1.42 16.78 -2.04
N ALA A 149 1.95 16.28 -0.93
CA ALA A 149 1.23 15.36 -0.05
C ALA A 149 -0.07 16.01 0.46
N GLN A 150 -0.01 17.27 0.90
CA GLN A 150 -1.19 18.05 1.27
C GLN A 150 -2.19 18.18 0.12
N GLN A 151 -1.72 18.46 -1.12
CA GLN A 151 -2.59 18.54 -2.30
C GLN A 151 -3.37 17.23 -2.53
N TYR A 152 -2.76 16.08 -2.25
CA TYR A 152 -3.39 14.76 -2.39
C TYR A 152 -4.00 14.23 -1.09
N SER A 153 -4.06 15.02 -0.01
CA SER A 153 -4.53 14.57 1.31
C SER A 153 -3.79 13.33 1.84
N VAL A 154 -2.47 13.29 1.62
CA VAL A 154 -1.54 12.29 2.14
C VAL A 154 -0.74 12.92 3.28
N LYS A 155 -0.53 12.17 4.36
CA LYS A 155 0.43 12.55 5.41
C LYS A 155 1.68 11.70 5.27
N ILE A 156 2.83 12.36 5.41
CA ILE A 156 4.15 11.73 5.40
C ILE A 156 4.62 11.66 6.85
N ASP A 157 5.02 10.47 7.31
CA ASP A 157 5.80 10.32 8.53
C ASP A 157 7.30 10.36 8.19
N TRP A 158 7.91 11.53 8.37
CA TRP A 158 9.30 11.79 8.00
C TRP A 158 10.32 10.99 8.81
N ASP A 159 9.99 10.59 10.04
CA ASP A 159 10.91 9.80 10.90
C ASP A 159 11.09 8.37 10.39
N SER A 160 10.10 7.86 9.65
CA SER A 160 10.13 6.53 9.05
C SER A 160 10.36 6.55 7.54
N PHE A 161 10.10 7.69 6.87
CA PHE A 161 10.28 7.87 5.43
C PHE A 161 11.69 7.52 4.92
N ASP A 162 12.71 7.63 5.78
CA ASP A 162 14.10 7.30 5.49
C ASP A 162 14.38 5.79 5.30
N PHE A 163 13.53 4.92 5.86
CA PHE A 163 13.73 3.46 5.80
C PHE A 163 12.52 2.72 5.23
N VAL A 164 11.30 3.23 5.44
CA VAL A 164 10.03 2.65 5.02
C VAL A 164 8.99 3.77 4.96
N PRO A 165 8.49 4.20 3.78
CA PRO A 165 7.57 5.33 3.73
C PRO A 165 6.22 4.98 4.35
N TYR A 166 6.01 5.39 5.60
CA TYR A 166 4.68 5.43 6.18
C TYR A 166 3.95 6.65 5.62
N LEU A 167 3.19 6.38 4.56
CA LEU A 167 2.23 7.29 3.98
C LEU A 167 0.85 6.92 4.50
N SER A 168 0.11 7.90 5.02
CA SER A 168 -1.29 7.68 5.43
C SER A 168 -2.24 8.53 4.59
N GLY A 169 -3.37 7.93 4.22
CA GLY A 169 -4.34 8.44 3.25
C GLY A 169 -4.97 7.27 2.50
N SER A 170 -5.96 7.53 1.64
CA SER A 170 -6.52 6.44 0.82
C SER A 170 -5.49 5.90 -0.18
N SER A 171 -5.55 4.61 -0.52
CA SER A 171 -4.64 3.99 -1.52
C SER A 171 -4.58 4.76 -2.84
N SER A 172 -5.72 5.27 -3.31
CA SER A 172 -5.78 6.08 -4.54
C SER A 172 -5.04 7.41 -4.41
N ASN A 173 -5.14 8.07 -3.25
CA ASN A 173 -4.46 9.33 -2.97
C ASN A 173 -2.95 9.12 -2.83
N ILE A 174 -2.54 8.06 -2.12
CA ILE A 174 -1.13 7.69 -1.97
C ILE A 174 -0.53 7.40 -3.35
N LEU A 175 -1.19 6.60 -4.20
CA LEU A 175 -0.70 6.31 -5.54
C LEU A 175 -0.61 7.57 -6.42
N ALA A 176 -1.58 8.49 -6.32
CA ALA A 176 -1.54 9.76 -7.03
C ALA A 176 -0.38 10.65 -6.56
N PHE A 177 -0.17 10.73 -5.24
CA PHE A 177 0.98 11.40 -4.64
C PHE A 177 2.31 10.82 -5.12
N LEU A 178 2.49 9.50 -5.10
CA LEU A 178 3.73 8.85 -5.55
C LEU A 178 4.03 9.10 -7.03
N ARG A 179 3.00 9.13 -7.89
CA ARG A 179 3.13 9.50 -9.31
C ARG A 179 3.57 10.95 -9.48
N ALA A 180 2.96 11.86 -8.71
CA ALA A 180 3.35 13.28 -8.72
C ALA A 180 4.78 13.47 -8.21
N HIS A 181 5.15 12.82 -7.11
CA HIS A 181 6.50 12.81 -6.55
C HIS A 181 7.54 12.37 -7.60
N ALA A 182 7.32 11.23 -8.25
CA ALA A 182 8.25 10.70 -9.24
C ALA A 182 8.47 11.62 -10.45
N SER A 183 7.46 12.43 -10.80
CA SER A 183 7.58 13.42 -11.87
C SER A 183 8.51 14.58 -11.51
N LEU A 184 8.72 14.86 -10.23
CA LEU A 184 9.53 15.99 -9.75
C LEU A 184 10.95 15.56 -9.41
N SER A 185 11.09 14.54 -8.58
CA SER A 185 12.38 14.13 -8.02
C SER A 185 13.28 13.44 -9.05
N PHE A 186 12.68 12.77 -10.04
CA PHE A 186 13.42 12.00 -11.04
C PHE A 186 13.42 12.65 -12.42
N SER A 187 13.17 13.96 -12.51
CA SER A 187 13.16 14.70 -13.80
C SER A 187 14.55 15.00 -14.39
N SER A 188 15.62 14.38 -13.87
CA SER A 188 16.99 14.55 -14.36
C SER A 188 17.66 13.20 -14.69
N SER A 189 17.24 12.56 -15.78
CA SER A 189 18.12 11.62 -16.48
C SER A 189 17.90 11.72 -17.99
N THR A 190 18.12 12.91 -18.54
CA THR A 190 18.54 13.03 -19.93
C THR A 190 20.06 12.95 -19.96
N ALA A 191 20.56 11.87 -20.56
CA ALA A 191 21.86 11.69 -21.22
C ALA A 191 23.13 12.20 -20.50
N LYS A 192 24.00 11.26 -20.14
CA LYS A 192 25.44 11.38 -20.38
C LYS A 192 25.93 10.13 -21.09
#